data_AF-A0A8S3I6S4-F1
#
_entry.id   AF-A0A8S3I6S4-F1
#
_cell.length_a   1.000
_cell.length_b   1.000
_cell.length_c   1.000
_cell.angle_alpha   90.00
_cell.angle_beta   90.00
_cell.angle_gamma   90.00
#
_symmetry.space_group_name_H-M   'P 1'
#
loop_
_entity.id
_entity.type
_entity.pdbx_description
1 polymer ?
#
loop_
_entity_poly.entity_id
_entity_poly.type
_entity_poly.pdbx_seq_one_letter_code
_entity_poly.pdbx_strand_id
1 'polypeptide(L)'
;MTAYNISSNLYSKIRPILRATRDARYMVARSYHEKVIDHYENPRNVGSFDKSDQNVGTGLVGAPACGDVMKLQILVDENGKITDAKFKTFGCGSAIASSSLATEWIKGKTVNEANTIKNQDIAKELCLPPVKLHCS
;
A
#
# COMPACT_ATOMS: atom_id res chain seq x y z
N MET A 1 19.69 25.84 60.25
CA MET A 1 19.40 26.84 59.19
C MET A 1 20.44 26.63 58.10
N THR A 2 20.13 26.31 56.85
CA THR A 2 19.06 26.90 56.03
C THR A 2 18.69 25.91 54.92
N ALA A 3 17.45 25.41 54.95
CA ALA A 3 16.85 24.77 53.78
C ALA A 3 16.51 25.90 52.79
N TYR A 4 17.19 25.93 51.63
CA TYR A 4 16.83 26.85 50.56
C TYR A 4 15.49 26.41 49.95
N ASN A 5 14.43 27.05 50.41
CA ASN A 5 13.11 27.08 49.79
C ASN A 5 13.23 27.71 48.39
N ILE A 6 13.39 26.87 47.38
CA ILE A 6 13.23 27.29 45.99
C ILE A 6 11.72 27.49 45.77
N SER A 7 11.32 28.75 45.55
CA SER A 7 9.91 29.13 45.49
C SER A 7 9.15 28.40 44.37
N SER A 8 7.87 28.12 44.64
CA SER A 8 6.91 27.51 43.71
C SER A 8 6.76 28.25 42.37
N ASN A 9 7.25 29.49 42.28
CA ASN A 9 7.23 30.31 41.07
C ASN A 9 8.35 30.00 40.07
N LEU A 10 9.39 29.27 40.46
CA LEU A 10 10.39 28.78 39.51
C LEU A 10 9.88 27.51 38.79
N TYR A 11 9.15 26.65 39.49
CA TYR A 11 8.54 25.43 38.92
C TYR A 11 7.43 25.72 37.89
N SER A 12 6.68 26.82 38.04
CA SER A 12 5.59 27.18 37.11
C SER A 12 6.10 27.75 35.78
N LYS A 13 7.25 28.44 35.78
CA LYS A 13 7.86 29.03 34.57
C LYS A 13 8.65 28.04 33.70
N ILE A 14 9.05 26.90 34.24
CA ILE A 14 9.81 25.86 33.50
C ILE A 14 8.88 24.76 32.94
N ARG A 15 7.60 24.74 33.33
CA ARG A 15 6.58 23.80 32.81
C ARG A 15 6.38 23.81 31.28
N PRO A 16 6.54 24.93 30.54
CA PRO A 16 6.46 24.89 29.08
C PRO A 16 7.71 24.26 28.45
N ILE A 17 8.86 24.36 29.12
CA ILE A 17 10.17 23.94 28.59
C ILE A 17 10.39 22.43 28.81
N LEU A 18 9.88 21.87 29.91
CA LEU A 18 9.90 20.43 30.19
C LEU A 18 8.83 19.61 29.43
N ARG A 19 7.93 20.28 28.70
CA ARG A 19 6.95 19.62 27.82
C ARG A 19 7.31 19.72 26.32
N ALA A 20 8.43 20.38 26.00
CA ALA A 20 8.90 20.61 24.62
C ALA A 20 10.08 19.70 24.20
N THR A 21 10.42 18.66 24.98
CA THR A 21 11.50 17.71 24.64
C THR A 21 11.04 16.25 24.62
N ARG A 22 9.72 16.02 24.54
CA ARG A 22 9.14 14.69 24.33
C ARG A 22 8.53 14.50 22.95
N ASP A 23 8.82 15.39 22.02
CA ASP A 23 8.59 15.14 20.60
C ASP A 23 9.79 14.45 19.96
N ALA A 24 9.45 13.38 19.25
CA ALA A 24 10.18 12.91 18.08
C ALA A 24 11.58 12.31 18.29
N ARG A 25 11.82 11.61 19.40
CA ARG A 25 12.70 10.44 19.31
C ARG A 25 11.96 9.35 18.53
N TYR A 26 12.02 9.48 17.20
CA TYR A 26 11.87 8.44 16.18
C TYR A 26 11.48 7.07 16.76
N MET A 27 10.22 6.91 17.17
CA MET A 27 9.67 5.57 17.27
C MET A 27 9.48 5.14 15.82
N VAL A 28 10.48 4.45 15.28
CA VAL A 28 10.30 3.66 14.06
C VAL A 28 9.38 2.49 14.43
N ALA A 29 8.11 2.80 14.65
CA ALA A 29 7.08 1.79 14.57
C ALA A 29 7.12 1.28 13.11
N ARG A 30 7.12 -0.05 12.94
CA ARG A 30 7.01 -0.69 11.63
C ARG A 30 5.60 -0.43 11.07
N SER A 31 5.36 0.78 10.63
CA SER A 31 4.09 1.21 10.08
C SER A 31 4.11 1.10 8.57
N TYR A 32 2.96 0.76 8.00
CA TYR A 32 2.74 0.86 6.57
C TYR A 32 2.70 2.33 6.16
N HIS A 33 3.15 2.60 4.94
CA HIS A 33 2.97 3.92 4.34
C HIS A 33 1.47 4.22 4.17
N GLU A 34 1.04 5.48 4.30
CA GLU A 34 -0.37 5.88 4.21
C GLU A 34 -1.05 5.38 2.92
N LYS A 35 -0.31 5.39 1.80
CA LYS A 35 -0.79 4.85 0.52
C LYS A 35 -1.08 3.34 0.57
N VAL A 36 -0.25 2.58 1.27
CA VAL A 36 -0.48 1.13 1.46
C VAL A 36 -1.73 0.93 2.31
N ILE A 37 -1.90 1.72 3.37
CA ILE A 37 -3.07 1.66 4.24
C ILE A 37 -4.34 1.97 3.45
N ASP A 38 -4.33 3.04 2.65
CA ASP A 38 -5.48 3.47 1.86
C ASP A 38 -5.96 2.38 0.88
N HIS A 39 -5.05 1.78 0.10
CA HIS A 39 -5.42 0.67 -0.78
C HIS A 39 -5.72 -0.65 -0.06
N TYR A 40 -5.28 -0.81 1.19
CA TYR A 40 -5.62 -1.98 1.99
C TYR A 40 -7.01 -1.87 2.60
N GLU A 41 -7.35 -0.72 3.18
CA GLU A 41 -8.64 -0.47 3.81
C GLU A 41 -9.76 -0.21 2.78
N ASN A 42 -9.42 0.46 1.67
CA ASN A 42 -10.35 0.80 0.60
C ASN A 42 -9.84 0.25 -0.75
N PRO A 43 -9.70 -1.08 -0.91
CA PRO A 43 -9.15 -1.66 -2.12
C PRO A 43 -10.04 -1.38 -3.34
N ARG A 44 -9.43 -0.90 -4.41
CA ARG A 44 -10.12 -0.59 -5.67
C ARG A 44 -10.17 -1.81 -6.56
N ASN A 45 -11.32 -2.01 -7.19
CA ASN A 45 -11.52 -3.04 -8.22
C ASN A 45 -11.43 -4.49 -7.71
N VAL A 46 -11.78 -4.72 -6.44
CA VAL A 46 -11.94 -6.09 -5.91
C VAL A 46 -13.10 -6.78 -6.62
N GLY A 47 -12.87 -8.00 -7.12
CA GLY A 47 -13.92 -8.76 -7.78
C GLY A 47 -13.40 -9.84 -8.71
N SER A 48 -14.28 -10.32 -9.57
CA SER A 48 -13.92 -11.27 -10.63
C SER A 48 -14.90 -11.15 -11.77
N PHE A 49 -14.41 -11.32 -12.99
CA PHE A 49 -15.26 -11.47 -14.17
C PHE A 49 -15.67 -12.94 -14.35
N ASP A 50 -16.65 -13.14 -15.23
CA ASP A 50 -17.01 -14.47 -15.70
C ASP A 50 -15.81 -15.11 -16.44
N LYS A 51 -15.63 -16.41 -16.24
CA LYS A 51 -14.56 -17.18 -16.87
C LYS A 51 -14.89 -17.58 -18.32
N SER A 52 -16.17 -17.59 -18.69
CA SER A 52 -16.58 -17.91 -20.06
C SER A 52 -16.52 -16.74 -21.03
N ASP A 53 -16.29 -15.52 -20.54
CA ASP A 53 -16.13 -14.34 -21.39
C ASP A 53 -14.80 -14.42 -22.16
N GLN A 54 -14.89 -14.43 -23.49
CA GLN A 54 -13.74 -14.54 -24.39
C GLN A 54 -12.85 -13.29 -24.37
N ASN A 55 -13.39 -12.16 -23.93
CA ASN A 55 -12.67 -10.89 -23.85
C ASN A 55 -11.93 -10.73 -22.50
N VAL A 56 -12.02 -11.72 -21.61
CA VAL A 56 -11.41 -11.68 -20.29
C VAL A 56 -10.09 -12.47 -20.27
N GLY A 57 -8.99 -11.74 -20.09
CA GLY A 57 -7.70 -12.33 -19.73
C GLY A 57 -7.63 -12.61 -18.23
N THR A 58 -7.20 -13.81 -17.82
CA THR A 58 -7.03 -14.16 -16.40
C THR A 58 -5.61 -14.62 -16.13
N GLY A 59 -4.92 -13.94 -15.20
CA GLY A 59 -3.65 -14.36 -14.63
C GLY A 59 -3.83 -14.82 -13.18
N LEU A 60 -3.24 -15.95 -12.83
CA LEU A 60 -3.14 -16.43 -11.44
C LEU A 60 -1.67 -16.72 -11.16
N VAL A 61 -1.11 -16.03 -10.16
CA VAL A 61 0.32 -16.12 -9.80
C VAL A 61 0.44 -16.31 -8.29
N GLY A 62 1.47 -17.04 -7.88
CA GLY A 62 1.76 -17.34 -6.48
C GLY A 62 1.36 -18.77 -6.09
N ALA A 63 1.66 -19.13 -4.84
CA ALA A 63 1.37 -20.45 -4.30
C ALA A 63 0.84 -20.30 -2.86
N PRO A 64 -0.23 -21.00 -2.47
CA PRO A 64 -0.79 -20.92 -1.12
C PRO A 64 0.23 -21.21 -0.01
N ALA A 65 1.19 -22.10 -0.29
CA ALA A 65 2.26 -22.45 0.64
C ALA A 65 3.18 -21.26 0.99
N CYS A 66 3.31 -20.28 0.10
CA CYS A 66 4.13 -19.09 0.29
C CYS A 66 3.36 -17.94 0.97
N GLY A 67 2.05 -18.09 1.18
CA GLY A 67 1.20 -17.08 1.81
C GLY A 67 0.79 -15.91 0.91
N ASP A 68 1.25 -15.86 -0.35
CA ASP A 68 0.90 -14.84 -1.34
C ASP A 68 0.39 -15.51 -2.64
N VAL A 69 -0.86 -15.20 -3.01
CA VAL A 69 -1.53 -15.64 -4.24
C VAL A 69 -2.36 -14.48 -4.78
N MET A 70 -2.16 -14.13 -6.05
CA MET A 70 -2.87 -13.05 -6.73
C MET A 70 -3.56 -13.59 -7.99
N LYS A 71 -4.86 -13.31 -8.10
CA LYS A 71 -5.64 -13.45 -9.31
C LYS A 71 -5.94 -12.06 -9.88
N LEU A 72 -5.48 -11.78 -11.09
CA LEU A 72 -5.77 -10.57 -11.84
C LEU A 72 -6.59 -10.93 -13.08
N GLN A 73 -7.64 -10.17 -13.35
CA GLN A 73 -8.43 -10.32 -14.57
C GLN A 73 -8.57 -8.96 -15.25
N ILE A 74 -8.43 -8.95 -16.57
CA ILE A 74 -8.60 -7.77 -17.42
C ILE A 74 -9.67 -8.06 -18.46
N LEU A 75 -10.54 -7.08 -18.71
CA LEU A 75 -11.48 -7.09 -19.82
C LEU A 75 -10.91 -6.22 -20.94
N VAL A 76 -10.76 -6.80 -22.13
CA VAL A 76 -10.11 -6.14 -23.27
C VAL A 76 -11.14 -5.93 -24.39
N ASP A 77 -11.17 -4.75 -24.98
CA ASP A 77 -12.01 -4.50 -26.16
C ASP A 77 -11.36 -4.98 -27.47
N GLU A 78 -12.11 -4.88 -28.57
CA GLU A 78 -11.66 -5.28 -29.91
C GLU A 78 -10.41 -4.51 -30.40
N ASN A 79 -10.13 -3.35 -29.82
CA ASN A 79 -8.98 -2.51 -30.16
C ASN A 79 -7.75 -2.83 -29.28
N GLY A 80 -7.83 -3.83 -28.38
CA GLY A 80 -6.75 -4.19 -27.48
C GLY A 80 -6.60 -3.25 -26.27
N LYS A 81 -7.64 -2.47 -25.94
CA LYS A 81 -7.66 -1.59 -24.77
C LYS A 81 -8.32 -2.28 -23.58
N ILE A 82 -7.71 -2.16 -22.41
CA ILE A 82 -8.25 -2.68 -21.15
C ILE A 82 -9.37 -1.74 -20.68
N THR A 83 -10.61 -2.19 -20.74
CA THR A 83 -11.79 -1.41 -20.37
C THR A 83 -12.10 -1.50 -18.87
N ASP A 84 -11.82 -2.65 -18.26
CA ASP A 84 -11.93 -2.85 -16.82
C ASP A 84 -10.92 -3.89 -16.34
N ALA A 85 -10.59 -3.84 -15.05
CA ALA A 85 -9.70 -4.81 -14.40
C ALA A 85 -10.27 -5.17 -13.03
N LYS A 86 -10.11 -6.43 -12.61
CA LYS A 86 -10.49 -6.90 -11.27
C LYS A 86 -9.38 -7.73 -10.67
N PHE A 87 -9.29 -7.74 -9.35
CA PHE A 87 -8.36 -8.61 -8.65
C PHE A 87 -8.98 -9.31 -7.44
N LYS A 88 -8.34 -10.43 -7.07
CA LYS A 88 -8.44 -11.06 -5.75
C LYS A 88 -7.05 -11.48 -5.33
N THR A 89 -6.62 -11.06 -4.15
CA THR A 89 -5.30 -11.40 -3.61
C THR A 89 -5.45 -11.93 -2.20
N PHE A 90 -4.79 -13.05 -1.93
CA PHE A 90 -4.50 -13.53 -0.59
C PHE A 90 -3.03 -13.23 -0.32
N GLY A 91 -2.75 -12.42 0.68
CA GLY A 91 -1.39 -11.99 0.97
C GLY A 91 -1.35 -10.91 2.04
N CYS A 92 -0.14 -10.41 2.31
CA CYS A 92 0.01 -9.31 3.26
C CYS A 92 -0.60 -7.99 2.74
N GLY A 93 -0.80 -7.00 3.62
CA GLY A 93 -1.39 -5.71 3.26
C GLY A 93 -0.69 -5.01 2.08
N SER A 94 0.64 -5.14 1.98
CA SER A 94 1.40 -4.64 0.83
C SER A 94 1.04 -5.34 -0.48
N ALA A 95 0.82 -6.65 -0.47
CA ALA A 95 0.41 -7.39 -1.68
C ALA A 95 -1.00 -6.98 -2.15
N ILE A 96 -1.91 -6.77 -1.19
CA ILE A 96 -3.26 -6.26 -1.49
C ILE A 96 -3.19 -4.85 -2.09
N ALA A 97 -2.40 -3.96 -1.46
CA ALA A 97 -2.23 -2.60 -1.94
C ALA A 97 -1.62 -2.54 -3.35
N SER A 98 -0.55 -3.30 -3.61
CA SER A 98 0.07 -3.42 -4.94
C SER A 98 -0.92 -3.93 -5.98
N SER A 99 -1.71 -4.96 -5.64
CA SER A 99 -2.70 -5.52 -6.56
C SER A 99 -3.79 -4.51 -6.90
N SER A 100 -4.26 -3.76 -5.90
CA SER A 100 -5.25 -2.70 -6.08
C SER A 100 -4.70 -1.60 -6.99
N LEU A 101 -3.51 -1.06 -6.68
CA LEU A 101 -2.88 -0.01 -7.48
C LEU A 101 -2.64 -0.45 -8.93
N ALA A 102 -2.14 -1.68 -9.13
CA ALA A 102 -1.92 -2.23 -10.46
C ALA A 102 -3.20 -2.25 -11.30
N THR A 103 -4.34 -2.64 -10.71
CA THR A 103 -5.62 -2.64 -11.45
C THR A 103 -6.09 -1.25 -11.86
N GLU A 104 -5.79 -0.22 -11.08
CA GLU A 104 -6.12 1.16 -11.44
C GLU A 104 -5.22 1.66 -12.57
N TRP A 105 -3.93 1.33 -12.52
CA TRP A 105 -2.98 1.77 -13.52
C TRP A 105 -3.19 1.14 -14.89
N ILE A 106 -3.56 -0.14 -14.96
CA ILE A 106 -3.78 -0.82 -16.25
C ILE A 106 -5.11 -0.45 -16.90
N LYS A 107 -6.09 0.01 -16.11
CA LYS A 107 -7.41 0.36 -16.64
C LYS A 107 -7.30 1.56 -17.57
N GLY A 108 -7.85 1.43 -18.78
CA GLY A 108 -7.80 2.45 -19.82
C GLY A 108 -6.53 2.43 -20.67
N LYS A 109 -5.53 1.60 -20.35
CA LYS A 109 -4.33 1.39 -21.18
C LYS A 109 -4.56 0.28 -22.20
N THR A 110 -3.75 0.26 -23.26
CA THR A 110 -3.64 -0.90 -24.15
C THR A 110 -2.88 -2.03 -23.46
N VAL A 111 -3.06 -3.27 -23.93
CA VAL A 111 -2.32 -4.43 -23.41
C VAL A 111 -0.80 -4.22 -23.48
N ASN A 112 -0.30 -3.60 -24.57
CA ASN A 112 1.13 -3.32 -24.73
C ASN A 112 1.63 -2.30 -23.72
N GLU A 113 0.89 -1.22 -23.48
CA GLU A 113 1.24 -0.21 -22.47
C GLU A 113 1.18 -0.79 -21.06
N ALA A 114 0.17 -1.60 -20.75
CA ALA A 114 0.07 -2.28 -19.46
C ALA A 114 1.27 -3.20 -19.21
N ASN A 115 1.79 -3.86 -20.25
CA ASN A 115 2.97 -4.71 -20.17
C ASN A 115 4.29 -3.95 -19.90
N THR A 116 4.29 -2.62 -20.04
CA THR A 116 5.47 -1.79 -19.71
C THR A 116 5.58 -1.43 -18.24
N ILE A 117 4.51 -1.64 -17.45
CA ILE A 117 4.51 -1.34 -16.01
C ILE A 117 5.43 -2.33 -15.30
N LYS A 118 6.37 -1.79 -14.51
CA LYS A 118 7.33 -2.61 -13.77
C LYS A 118 6.98 -2.64 -12.29
N ASN A 119 7.37 -3.72 -11.64
CA ASN A 119 7.30 -3.86 -10.18
C ASN A 119 7.96 -2.69 -9.44
N GLN A 120 9.08 -2.17 -9.97
CA GLN A 120 9.79 -1.02 -9.39
C GLN A 120 8.92 0.25 -9.33
N ASP A 121 8.03 0.45 -10.30
CA ASP A 121 7.15 1.61 -10.36
C ASP A 121 6.08 1.51 -9.26
N ILE A 122 5.48 0.32 -9.09
CA ILE A 122 4.50 0.03 -8.03
C ILE A 122 5.14 0.17 -6.64
N ALA A 123 6.32 -0.42 -6.45
CA ALA A 123 7.04 -0.34 -5.19
C ALA A 123 7.38 1.10 -4.79
N LYS A 124 7.79 1.92 -5.77
CA LYS A 124 8.08 3.33 -5.56
C LYS A 124 6.81 4.12 -5.23
N GLU A 125 5.73 3.87 -5.96
CA GLU A 125 4.46 4.58 -5.74
C GLU A 125 3.91 4.35 -4.34
N LEU A 126 3.93 3.08 -3.88
CA LEU A 126 3.48 2.67 -2.55
C LEU A 126 4.53 2.89 -1.45
N CYS A 127 5.71 3.39 -1.80
CA CYS A 127 6.83 3.60 -0.88
C CYS A 127 7.16 2.33 -0.07
N LEU A 128 7.22 1.18 -0.75
CA LEU A 128 7.46 -0.10 -0.11
C LEU A 128 8.90 -0.18 0.44
N PRO A 129 9.09 -0.66 1.68
CA PRO A 129 10.43 -0.91 2.19
C PRO A 129 11.08 -2.09 1.45
N PRO A 130 12.43 -2.20 1.43
CA PRO A 130 13.15 -3.24 0.71
C PRO A 130 12.65 -4.67 0.98
N VAL A 131 12.21 -4.96 2.21
CA VAL A 131 11.71 -6.28 2.63
C VAL A 131 10.37 -6.67 2.00
N LYS A 132 9.65 -5.72 1.38
CA LYS A 132 8.34 -5.92 0.74
C LYS A 132 8.35 -5.73 -0.78
N LEU A 133 9.52 -5.63 -1.41
CA LEU A 133 9.64 -5.53 -2.87
C LEU A 133 9.15 -6.76 -3.63
N HIS A 134 8.97 -7.92 -2.98
CA HIS A 134 8.35 -9.09 -3.60
C HIS A 134 6.83 -8.93 -3.77
N CYS A 135 6.22 -7.95 -3.11
CA CYS A 135 4.78 -7.69 -3.19
C CYS A 135 4.41 -6.75 -4.36
N SER A 136 5.37 -6.17 -5.06
CA SER A 136 5.17 -5.24 -6.17
C SER A 136 5.24 -5.90 -7.54
#